data_AF-A0A7S0KA04-F1
#
_entry.id   AF-A0A7S0KA04-F1
#
_cell.length_a   1.000
_cell.length_b   1.000
_cell.length_c   1.000
_cell.angle_alpha   90.00
_cell.angle_beta   90.00
_cell.angle_gamma   90.00
#
_symmetry.space_group_name_H-M   'P 1'
#
loop_
_entity.id
_entity.type
_entity.pdbx_description
1 polymer ?
#
loop_
_entity_poly.entity_id
_entity_poly.type
_entity_poly.pdbx_seq_one_letter_code
_entity_poly.pdbx_strand_id
1 'polypeptide(L)'
;MTSKGFSEKYDKWNSITNELVTQTEKEEEEEAKVGAEFLGLNGKVPRSAAEAEEKAKLEAAKNAKKALEKQKEMEESMKLVIENMNGGKDGTEQLLVLDDDCLQGRRVIVLRNCEDYKFHIKKPNDPKQSLIKVFIEGCKSCVVHMQAPTITSMVEITKCSKLNLNISKYPVNTMQIDMSNDLNVEFSDVYCFGAIDPKKNLSNDRIYHAGVTNMTLGVRVPLSDGSTRKIERKVDMIEDGAIKVAEQSVEEFQFATYVSWNKDAPELVTERVHRIGTRLFTQSELDRKMEENNEYDIELKMHEFELKVKECETHKSEGNEEFINGNYAQAVLFYSMAIDKSSTLKDDNESKAFKSRHICFANRSACFLKLGHHEKALADAESCVEICPTYIKGLFRKGLALHAMGRYNEALPVLAESLKIEPKNKQIKQAIQFCEVKLEMERRKRMNI
;
A
#
# COMPACT_ATOMS: atom_id res chain seq x y z
N MET A 1 31.37 -36.40 5.17
CA MET A 1 31.54 -36.87 3.78
C MET A 1 31.63 -35.62 2.90
N THR A 2 32.75 -35.46 2.20
CA THR A 2 33.18 -34.22 1.53
C THR A 2 32.31 -33.83 0.33
N SER A 3 32.00 -32.53 0.20
CA SER A 3 31.20 -31.92 -0.88
C SER A 3 31.71 -32.20 -2.30
N LYS A 4 32.97 -32.62 -2.45
CA LYS A 4 33.57 -33.06 -3.73
C LYS A 4 32.83 -34.23 -4.38
N GLY A 5 32.28 -35.17 -3.59
CA GLY A 5 31.64 -36.38 -4.14
C GLY A 5 30.25 -36.16 -4.76
N PHE A 6 29.62 -35.00 -4.53
CA PHE A 6 28.30 -34.66 -5.09
C PHE A 6 28.42 -33.92 -6.43
N SER A 7 29.43 -33.04 -6.59
CA SER A 7 29.71 -32.33 -7.85
C SER A 7 30.13 -33.31 -8.97
N GLU A 8 31.07 -34.22 -8.68
CA GLU A 8 31.56 -35.19 -9.68
C GLU A 8 30.45 -36.13 -10.18
N LYS A 9 29.49 -36.50 -9.30
CA LYS A 9 28.33 -37.29 -9.72
C LYS A 9 27.38 -36.51 -10.61
N TYR A 10 27.18 -35.22 -10.34
CA TYR A 10 26.33 -34.34 -11.16
C TYR A 10 26.95 -34.06 -12.52
N ASP A 11 28.26 -33.82 -12.59
CA ASP A 11 28.98 -33.60 -13.84
C ASP A 11 28.98 -34.85 -14.72
N LYS A 12 29.18 -36.03 -14.10
CA LYS A 12 29.06 -37.32 -14.79
C LYS A 12 27.65 -37.58 -15.30
N TRP A 13 26.63 -37.26 -14.50
CA TRP A 13 25.23 -37.42 -14.90
C TRP A 13 24.88 -36.48 -16.06
N ASN A 14 25.28 -35.21 -16.00
CA ASN A 14 25.11 -34.23 -17.08
C ASN A 14 25.81 -34.68 -18.37
N SER A 15 27.01 -35.28 -18.29
CA SER A 15 27.71 -35.83 -19.46
C SER A 15 26.92 -36.97 -20.10
N ILE A 16 26.47 -37.93 -19.29
CA ILE A 16 25.66 -39.08 -19.76
C ILE A 16 24.34 -38.60 -20.36
N THR A 17 23.67 -37.63 -19.74
CA THR A 17 22.42 -37.05 -20.25
C THR A 17 22.65 -36.32 -21.57
N ASN A 18 23.73 -35.54 -21.70
CA ASN A 18 24.05 -34.87 -22.96
C ASN A 18 24.38 -35.87 -24.09
N GLU A 19 25.12 -36.94 -23.77
CA GLU A 19 25.41 -38.02 -24.74
C GLU A 19 24.14 -38.75 -25.17
N LEU A 20 23.26 -39.13 -24.22
CA LEU A 20 21.96 -39.76 -24.50
C LEU A 20 21.07 -38.87 -25.38
N VAL A 21 20.94 -37.57 -25.04
CA VAL A 21 20.17 -36.61 -25.86
C VAL A 21 20.76 -36.50 -27.26
N THR A 22 22.09 -36.44 -27.39
CA THR A 22 22.74 -36.37 -28.71
C THR A 22 22.53 -37.66 -29.51
N GLN A 23 22.49 -38.80 -28.84
CA GLN A 23 22.25 -40.10 -29.48
C GLN A 23 20.80 -40.23 -29.94
N THR A 24 19.82 -39.90 -29.09
CA THR A 24 18.39 -39.90 -29.44
C THR A 24 18.10 -38.92 -30.59
N GLU A 25 18.69 -37.72 -30.58
CA GLU A 25 18.54 -36.76 -31.68
C GLU A 25 19.07 -37.30 -33.02
N LYS A 26 20.16 -38.08 -32.99
CA LYS A 26 20.71 -38.73 -34.20
C LYS A 26 19.82 -39.87 -34.68
N GLU A 27 19.35 -40.71 -33.75
CA GLU A 27 18.46 -41.84 -34.06
C GLU A 27 17.13 -41.33 -34.66
N GLU A 28 16.51 -40.31 -34.07
CA GLU A 28 15.30 -39.67 -34.62
C GLU A 28 15.55 -39.03 -35.99
N GLU A 29 16.72 -38.43 -36.22
CA GLU A 29 17.05 -37.80 -37.51
C GLU A 29 17.33 -38.86 -38.60
N GLU A 30 17.86 -40.03 -38.24
CA GLU A 30 18.01 -41.18 -39.12
C GLU A 30 16.64 -41.83 -39.44
N GLU A 31 15.80 -42.10 -38.44
CA GLU A 31 14.45 -42.63 -38.64
C GLU A 31 13.59 -41.70 -39.52
N ALA A 32 13.68 -40.39 -39.28
CA ALA A 32 12.99 -39.39 -40.10
C ALA A 32 13.47 -39.39 -41.56
N LYS A 33 14.78 -39.58 -41.81
CA LYS A 33 15.33 -39.71 -43.17
C LYS A 33 14.84 -40.96 -43.87
N VAL A 34 14.88 -42.11 -43.20
CA VAL A 34 14.40 -43.40 -43.73
C VAL A 34 12.91 -43.32 -44.06
N GLY A 35 12.09 -42.71 -43.19
CA GLY A 35 10.67 -42.49 -43.42
C GLY A 35 10.38 -41.59 -44.63
N ALA A 36 11.16 -40.51 -44.83
CA ALA A 36 11.00 -39.64 -46.00
C ALA A 36 11.44 -40.28 -47.32
N GLU A 37 12.44 -41.18 -47.31
CA GLU A 37 12.83 -41.95 -48.49
C GLU A 37 11.75 -42.95 -48.89
N PHE A 38 11.18 -43.69 -47.93
CA PHE A 38 10.09 -44.65 -48.19
C PHE A 38 8.85 -44.00 -48.82
N LEU A 39 8.56 -42.75 -48.44
CA LEU A 39 7.43 -41.96 -48.95
C LEU A 39 7.75 -41.16 -50.23
N GLY A 40 8.95 -41.29 -50.80
CA GLY A 40 9.33 -40.61 -52.05
C GLY A 40 9.47 -39.09 -51.95
N LEU A 41 9.68 -38.56 -50.74
CA LEU A 41 9.65 -37.13 -50.44
C LEU A 41 10.99 -36.39 -50.63
N ASN A 42 11.99 -37.01 -51.28
CA ASN A 42 13.32 -36.43 -51.55
C ASN A 42 13.92 -35.70 -50.33
N GLY A 43 13.83 -36.30 -49.14
CA GLY A 43 14.37 -35.75 -47.90
C GLY A 43 13.52 -34.67 -47.20
N LYS A 44 12.31 -34.34 -47.69
CA LYS A 44 11.37 -33.45 -46.98
C LYS A 44 10.33 -34.26 -46.19
N VAL A 45 10.64 -34.54 -44.92
CA VAL A 45 9.71 -35.17 -43.97
C VAL A 45 8.55 -34.21 -43.63
N PRO A 46 7.26 -34.54 -43.88
CA PRO A 46 6.14 -33.78 -43.36
C PRO A 46 6.03 -34.07 -41.86
N ARG A 47 6.56 -33.17 -41.04
CA ARG A 47 6.41 -33.26 -39.58
C ARG A 47 4.98 -32.93 -39.19
N SER A 48 4.48 -33.63 -38.18
CA SER A 48 3.23 -33.20 -37.54
C SER A 48 3.46 -31.82 -36.90
N ALA A 49 2.39 -31.03 -36.76
CA ALA A 49 2.50 -29.72 -36.09
C ALA A 49 3.07 -29.84 -34.67
N ALA A 50 2.80 -30.96 -33.98
CA ALA A 50 3.28 -31.25 -32.65
C ALA A 50 4.81 -31.49 -32.59
N GLU A 51 5.36 -32.29 -33.51
CA GLU A 51 6.81 -32.56 -33.58
C GLU A 51 7.61 -31.29 -33.96
N ALA A 52 7.06 -30.46 -34.84
CA ALA A 52 7.67 -29.18 -35.20
C ALA A 52 7.67 -28.21 -34.00
N GLU A 53 6.61 -28.20 -33.20
CA GLU A 53 6.51 -27.39 -31.98
C GLU A 53 7.49 -27.86 -30.90
N GLU A 54 7.61 -29.18 -30.69
CA GLU A 54 8.51 -29.75 -29.69
C GLU A 54 9.99 -29.51 -30.02
N LYS A 55 10.39 -29.69 -31.28
CA LYS A 55 11.75 -29.34 -31.73
C LYS A 55 12.03 -27.84 -31.58
N ALA A 56 11.06 -26.98 -31.90
CA ALA A 56 11.20 -25.54 -31.71
C ALA A 56 11.38 -25.17 -30.22
N LYS A 57 10.65 -25.83 -29.31
CA LYS A 57 10.83 -25.67 -27.85
C LYS A 57 12.22 -26.12 -27.39
N LEU A 58 12.71 -27.25 -27.89
CA LEU A 58 14.04 -27.77 -27.56
C LEU A 58 15.16 -26.85 -28.07
N GLU A 59 15.05 -26.36 -29.31
CA GLU A 59 16.00 -25.37 -29.86
C GLU A 59 15.95 -24.05 -29.09
N ALA A 60 14.76 -23.57 -28.70
CA ALA A 60 14.61 -22.39 -27.85
C ALA A 60 15.27 -22.59 -26.48
N ALA A 61 15.09 -23.75 -25.85
CA ALA A 61 15.72 -24.08 -24.58
C ALA A 61 17.26 -24.15 -24.69
N LYS A 62 17.79 -24.77 -25.76
CA LYS A 62 19.24 -24.79 -26.05
C LYS A 62 19.81 -23.38 -26.25
N ASN A 63 19.10 -22.52 -26.98
CA ASN A 63 19.50 -21.14 -27.20
C ASN A 63 19.44 -20.32 -25.90
N ALA A 64 18.42 -20.52 -25.06
CA ALA A 64 18.32 -19.88 -23.75
C ALA A 64 19.46 -20.31 -22.82
N LYS A 65 19.81 -21.60 -22.80
CA LYS A 65 20.95 -22.11 -22.02
C LYS A 65 22.28 -21.48 -22.47
N LYS A 66 22.54 -21.43 -23.78
CA LYS A 66 23.74 -20.77 -24.34
C LYS A 66 23.79 -19.28 -23.99
N ALA A 67 22.65 -18.59 -24.03
CA ALA A 67 22.58 -17.17 -23.64
C ALA A 67 22.90 -16.98 -22.15
N LEU A 68 22.38 -17.86 -21.27
CA LEU A 68 22.66 -17.84 -19.84
C LEU A 68 24.14 -18.13 -19.53
N GLU A 69 24.76 -19.08 -20.24
CA GLU A 69 26.20 -19.39 -20.10
C GLU A 69 27.07 -18.19 -20.50
N LYS A 70 26.79 -17.57 -21.66
CA LYS A 70 27.48 -16.33 -22.08
C LYS A 70 27.31 -15.20 -21.07
N GLN A 71 26.11 -15.06 -20.48
CA GLN A 71 25.87 -14.07 -19.45
C GLN A 71 26.72 -14.33 -18.20
N LYS A 72 26.80 -15.59 -17.75
CA LYS A 72 27.65 -15.98 -16.60
C LYS A 72 29.13 -15.71 -16.86
N GLU A 73 29.63 -16.04 -18.05
CA GLU A 73 31.02 -15.76 -18.43
C GLU A 73 31.31 -14.25 -18.42
N MET A 74 30.39 -13.45 -18.95
CA MET A 74 30.49 -11.99 -18.90
C MET A 74 30.48 -11.48 -17.45
N GLU A 75 29.59 -11.99 -16.59
CA GLU A 75 29.51 -11.63 -15.17
C GLU A 75 30.79 -11.99 -14.40
N GLU A 76 31.36 -13.17 -14.63
CA GLU A 76 32.63 -13.58 -14.03
C GLU A 76 33.81 -12.75 -14.53
N SER A 77 33.86 -12.41 -15.82
CA SER A 77 34.93 -11.57 -16.37
C SER A 77 34.98 -10.16 -15.76
N MET A 78 33.86 -9.68 -15.20
CA MET A 78 33.78 -8.38 -14.54
C MET A 78 34.23 -8.41 -13.07
N LYS A 79 34.48 -9.58 -12.47
CA LYS A 79 34.81 -9.74 -11.06
C LYS A 79 36.32 -9.76 -10.81
N LEU A 80 36.77 -8.91 -9.91
CA LEU A 80 38.04 -9.06 -9.20
C LEU A 80 37.75 -9.81 -7.89
N VAL A 81 38.17 -11.06 -7.82
CA VAL A 81 38.05 -11.89 -6.62
C VAL A 81 39.39 -11.90 -5.89
N ILE A 82 39.39 -11.42 -4.65
CA ILE A 82 40.52 -11.51 -3.73
C ILE A 82 40.09 -12.44 -2.62
N GLU A 83 40.73 -13.61 -2.55
CA GLU A 83 40.30 -14.67 -1.67
C GLU A 83 41.42 -15.28 -0.82
N ASN A 84 41.07 -15.71 0.39
CA ASN A 84 41.93 -16.46 1.30
C ASN A 84 43.25 -15.74 1.65
N MET A 85 43.27 -14.41 1.60
CA MET A 85 44.41 -13.60 2.06
C MET A 85 44.46 -13.62 3.58
N ASN A 86 45.65 -13.83 4.15
CA ASN A 86 45.86 -13.78 5.59
C ASN A 86 47.04 -12.84 5.90
N GLY A 87 46.76 -11.76 6.64
CA GLY A 87 47.77 -10.76 6.99
C GLY A 87 48.85 -11.24 7.96
N GLY A 88 48.62 -12.37 8.65
CA GLY A 88 49.56 -13.01 9.56
C GLY A 88 49.61 -12.38 10.96
N LYS A 89 49.89 -13.23 11.97
CA LYS A 89 50.00 -12.90 13.42
C LYS A 89 51.24 -12.05 13.79
N ASP A 90 51.98 -11.56 12.80
CA ASP A 90 53.30 -10.93 13.01
C ASP A 90 53.19 -9.42 13.30
N GLY A 91 51.97 -8.88 13.40
CA GLY A 91 51.72 -7.48 13.77
C GLY A 91 52.02 -6.46 12.66
N THR A 92 52.44 -6.90 11.47
CA THR A 92 52.55 -6.04 10.29
C THR A 92 51.20 -5.93 9.59
N GLU A 93 50.56 -4.76 9.68
CA GLU A 93 49.32 -4.47 8.97
C GLU A 93 49.52 -4.62 7.45
N GLN A 94 48.87 -5.60 6.81
CA GLN A 94 48.90 -5.72 5.36
C GLN A 94 47.81 -4.86 4.73
N LEU A 95 48.22 -3.95 3.83
CA LEU A 95 47.34 -3.04 3.10
C LEU A 95 47.35 -3.37 1.61
N LEU A 96 46.18 -3.60 1.03
CA LEU A 96 45.98 -3.73 -0.41
C LEU A 96 45.15 -2.55 -0.92
N VAL A 97 45.75 -1.77 -1.82
CA VAL A 97 45.08 -0.67 -2.50
C VAL A 97 44.47 -1.22 -3.80
N LEU A 98 43.17 -1.03 -3.96
CA LEU A 98 42.41 -1.44 -5.14
C LEU A 98 42.17 -0.20 -6.01
N ASP A 99 43.13 0.07 -6.89
CA ASP A 99 43.11 1.12 -7.91
C ASP A 99 43.04 0.51 -9.33
N ASP A 100 43.17 1.35 -10.37
CA ASP A 100 43.01 0.92 -11.77
C ASP A 100 43.93 -0.24 -12.16
N ASP A 101 45.17 -0.26 -11.64
CA ASP A 101 46.16 -1.30 -11.92
C ASP A 101 45.74 -2.65 -11.33
N CYS A 102 45.12 -2.63 -10.14
CA CYS A 102 44.57 -3.83 -9.52
C CYS A 102 43.27 -4.29 -10.20
N LEU A 103 42.38 -3.34 -10.50
CA LEU A 103 41.07 -3.60 -11.08
C LEU A 103 41.18 -4.15 -12.50
N GLN A 104 42.10 -3.64 -13.34
CA GLN A 104 42.28 -4.07 -14.73
C GLN A 104 40.95 -4.04 -15.53
N GLY A 105 40.13 -3.01 -15.30
CA GLY A 105 38.81 -2.87 -15.92
C GLY A 105 37.70 -3.74 -15.31
N ARG A 106 38.00 -4.57 -14.30
CA ARG A 106 36.98 -5.31 -13.53
C ARG A 106 36.22 -4.35 -12.62
N ARG A 107 34.90 -4.52 -12.56
CA ARG A 107 33.98 -3.54 -11.98
C ARG A 107 33.25 -4.09 -10.76
N VAL A 108 33.35 -5.38 -10.49
CA VAL A 108 32.81 -6.02 -9.30
C VAL A 108 33.97 -6.47 -8.43
N ILE A 109 33.98 -6.06 -7.17
CA ILE A 109 35.02 -6.48 -6.21
C ILE A 109 34.41 -7.54 -5.29
N VAL A 110 35.10 -8.66 -5.09
CA VAL A 110 34.71 -9.70 -4.15
C VAL A 110 35.89 -9.95 -3.22
N LEU A 111 35.76 -9.54 -1.97
CA LEU A 111 36.70 -9.88 -0.89
C LEU A 111 36.15 -11.12 -0.18
N ARG A 112 36.86 -12.24 -0.23
CA ARG A 112 36.36 -13.52 0.28
C ARG A 112 37.32 -14.18 1.25
N ASN A 113 36.84 -14.61 2.41
CA ASN A 113 37.59 -15.37 3.41
C ASN A 113 38.96 -14.74 3.75
N CYS A 114 39.05 -13.42 3.74
CA CYS A 114 40.28 -12.71 4.08
C CYS A 114 40.35 -12.47 5.59
N GLU A 115 41.54 -12.55 6.18
CA GLU A 115 41.75 -12.40 7.61
C GLU A 115 42.89 -11.43 7.91
N ASP A 116 42.71 -10.58 8.92
CA ASP A 116 43.71 -9.63 9.43
C ASP A 116 44.28 -8.69 8.34
N TYR A 117 43.41 -8.21 7.45
CA TYR A 117 43.82 -7.48 6.25
C TYR A 117 43.13 -6.11 6.11
N LYS A 118 43.85 -5.13 5.58
CA LYS A 118 43.31 -3.80 5.24
C LYS A 118 43.15 -3.64 3.73
N PHE A 119 41.98 -3.21 3.30
CA PHE A 119 41.67 -2.93 1.90
C PHE A 119 41.33 -1.44 1.72
N HIS A 120 41.91 -0.79 0.72
CA HIS A 120 41.57 0.58 0.34
C HIS A 120 41.06 0.60 -1.10
N ILE A 121 39.74 0.70 -1.25
CA ILE A 121 39.08 0.77 -2.56
C ILE A 121 39.06 2.23 -3.00
N LYS A 122 39.75 2.56 -4.09
CA LYS A 122 39.82 3.90 -4.65
C LYS A 122 38.92 4.04 -5.87
N LYS A 123 38.43 5.25 -6.11
CA LYS A 123 37.68 5.60 -7.32
C LYS A 123 38.57 5.34 -8.56
N PRO A 124 38.10 4.57 -9.56
CA PRO A 124 38.78 4.43 -10.85
C PRO A 124 38.97 5.77 -11.56
N ASN A 125 40.10 5.97 -12.24
CA ASN A 125 40.36 7.23 -12.95
C ASN A 125 39.47 7.37 -14.20
N ASP A 126 39.19 6.28 -14.91
CA ASP A 126 38.30 6.27 -16.06
C ASP A 126 36.82 6.18 -15.61
N PRO A 127 35.97 7.18 -15.91
CA PRO A 127 34.54 7.14 -15.59
C PRO A 127 33.81 5.91 -16.15
N LYS A 128 34.28 5.36 -17.28
CA LYS A 128 33.71 4.16 -17.92
C LYS A 128 33.95 2.88 -17.10
N GLN A 129 34.90 2.91 -16.16
CA GLN A 129 35.25 1.78 -15.30
C GLN A 129 34.62 1.90 -13.89
N SER A 130 33.61 2.75 -13.71
CA SER A 130 32.90 2.88 -12.43
C SER A 130 32.47 1.51 -11.88
N LEU A 131 32.73 1.29 -10.59
CA LEU A 131 32.43 0.03 -9.91
C LEU A 131 30.92 -0.24 -9.97
N ILE A 132 30.54 -1.49 -10.17
CA ILE A 132 29.15 -1.93 -10.17
C ILE A 132 28.73 -2.27 -8.75
N LYS A 133 29.51 -3.10 -8.04
CA LYS A 133 29.17 -3.66 -6.73
C LYS A 133 30.39 -4.16 -5.98
N VAL A 134 30.32 -4.16 -4.65
CA VAL A 134 31.37 -4.70 -3.76
C VAL A 134 30.75 -5.75 -2.84
N PHE A 135 31.37 -6.92 -2.78
CA PHE A 135 31.01 -8.03 -1.90
C PHE A 135 32.13 -8.28 -0.90
N ILE A 136 31.76 -8.48 0.36
CA ILE A 136 32.67 -8.84 1.46
C ILE A 136 32.09 -10.10 2.12
N GLU A 137 32.71 -11.25 1.87
CA GLU A 137 32.16 -12.55 2.25
C GLU A 137 33.14 -13.30 3.15
N GLY A 138 32.73 -13.70 4.36
CA GLY A 138 33.56 -14.57 5.20
C GLY A 138 34.83 -13.92 5.77
N CYS A 139 34.98 -12.59 5.65
CA CYS A 139 36.17 -11.88 6.11
C CYS A 139 36.18 -11.70 7.63
N LYS A 140 37.38 -11.76 8.23
CA LYS A 140 37.57 -11.69 9.69
C LYS A 140 38.64 -10.69 10.08
N SER A 141 38.38 -9.87 11.09
CA SER A 141 39.35 -8.88 11.60
C SER A 141 39.89 -7.95 10.51
N CYS A 142 39.07 -7.65 9.49
CA CYS A 142 39.47 -6.85 8.34
C CYS A 142 39.07 -5.39 8.51
N VAL A 143 39.81 -4.50 7.82
CA VAL A 143 39.45 -3.09 7.67
C VAL A 143 39.25 -2.79 6.19
N VAL A 144 38.12 -2.20 5.81
CA VAL A 144 37.83 -1.82 4.43
C VAL A 144 37.55 -0.32 4.40
N HIS A 145 38.41 0.43 3.73
CA HIS A 145 38.20 1.83 3.44
C HIS A 145 37.70 1.97 2.00
N MET A 146 36.46 2.43 1.84
CA MET A 146 35.85 2.62 0.53
C MET A 146 35.76 4.11 0.18
N GLN A 147 36.47 4.48 -0.88
CA GLN A 147 36.51 5.82 -1.48
C GLN A 147 36.26 5.73 -2.99
N ALA A 148 35.23 4.99 -3.37
CA ALA A 148 34.82 4.80 -4.75
C ALA A 148 33.28 4.81 -4.85
N PRO A 149 32.69 5.43 -5.87
CA PRO A 149 31.27 5.31 -6.15
C PRO A 149 30.96 3.92 -6.74
N THR A 150 29.80 3.37 -6.41
CA THR A 150 29.24 2.20 -7.09
C THR A 150 28.01 2.60 -7.90
N ILE A 151 27.82 2.02 -9.09
CA ILE A 151 26.68 2.33 -9.96
C ILE A 151 25.37 1.92 -9.33
N THR A 152 25.37 0.75 -8.68
CA THR A 152 24.18 0.25 -7.98
C THR A 152 24.01 0.89 -6.61
N SER A 153 24.98 1.71 -6.17
CA SER A 153 25.07 2.23 -4.80
C SER A 153 24.90 1.13 -3.74
N MET A 154 25.30 -0.11 -4.05
CA MET A 154 25.08 -1.31 -3.23
C MET A 154 26.40 -1.94 -2.79
N VAL A 155 26.50 -2.22 -1.49
CA VAL A 155 27.56 -3.02 -0.88
C VAL A 155 26.92 -4.21 -0.16
N GLU A 156 27.50 -5.40 -0.31
CA GLU A 156 27.03 -6.60 0.38
C GLU A 156 28.10 -7.17 1.31
N ILE A 157 27.70 -7.47 2.54
CA ILE A 157 28.53 -8.07 3.56
C ILE A 157 27.83 -9.34 4.02
N THR A 158 28.52 -10.48 4.02
CA THR A 158 27.94 -11.73 4.52
C THR A 158 28.96 -12.54 5.30
N LYS A 159 28.52 -13.18 6.38
CA LYS A 159 29.34 -14.11 7.17
C LYS A 159 30.66 -13.53 7.69
N CYS A 160 30.70 -12.21 7.92
CA CYS A 160 31.91 -11.52 8.38
C CYS A 160 31.92 -11.38 9.91
N SER A 161 33.11 -11.29 10.50
CA SER A 161 33.29 -11.03 11.94
C SER A 161 34.38 -10.01 12.18
N LYS A 162 34.22 -9.07 13.13
CA LYS A 162 35.25 -8.08 13.47
C LYS A 162 35.67 -7.21 12.28
N LEU A 163 34.71 -6.82 11.44
CA LEU A 163 34.97 -6.03 10.23
C LEU A 163 34.75 -4.54 10.53
N ASN A 164 35.73 -3.71 10.18
CA ASN A 164 35.58 -2.25 10.16
C ASN A 164 35.42 -1.77 8.71
N LEU A 165 34.23 -1.31 8.34
CA LEU A 165 33.96 -0.72 7.03
C LEU A 165 33.81 0.80 7.17
N ASN A 166 34.70 1.56 6.55
CA ASN A 166 34.64 3.01 6.52
C ASN A 166 34.38 3.50 5.09
N ILE A 167 33.27 4.21 4.91
CA ILE A 167 32.82 4.77 3.64
C ILE A 167 32.96 6.29 3.70
N SER A 168 33.61 6.87 2.69
CA SER A 168 33.81 8.32 2.61
C SER A 168 33.80 8.83 1.16
N LYS A 169 33.58 10.14 1.00
CA LYS A 169 33.55 10.88 -0.27
C LYS A 169 32.41 10.55 -1.25
N TYR A 170 31.91 9.32 -1.26
CA TYR A 170 30.90 8.87 -2.23
C TYR A 170 29.69 8.24 -1.54
N PRO A 171 28.47 8.51 -2.04
CA PRO A 171 27.25 7.94 -1.46
C PRO A 171 27.17 6.42 -1.70
N VAL A 172 26.62 5.74 -0.69
CA VAL A 172 26.09 4.38 -0.79
C VAL A 172 24.67 4.47 -0.28
N ASN A 173 23.71 4.14 -1.14
CA ASN A 173 22.29 4.28 -0.84
C ASN A 173 21.75 3.00 -0.20
N THR A 174 22.21 1.84 -0.66
CA THR A 174 21.74 0.56 -0.14
C THR A 174 22.90 -0.29 0.32
N MET A 175 22.76 -0.97 1.44
CA MET A 175 23.71 -1.98 1.89
C MET A 175 22.93 -3.20 2.35
N GLN A 176 23.47 -4.38 2.11
CA GLN A 176 22.95 -5.62 2.67
C GLN A 176 24.00 -6.27 3.55
N ILE A 177 23.64 -6.62 4.79
CA ILE A 177 24.54 -7.21 5.77
C ILE A 177 23.86 -8.43 6.38
N ASP A 178 24.36 -9.62 6.07
CA ASP A 178 23.74 -10.86 6.54
C ASP A 178 24.72 -11.71 7.35
N MET A 179 24.20 -12.40 8.37
CA MET A 179 24.90 -13.46 9.12
C MET A 179 26.27 -13.03 9.67
N SER A 180 26.39 -11.79 10.13
CA SER A 180 27.68 -11.19 10.49
C SER A 180 27.68 -10.66 11.93
N ASN A 181 28.83 -10.60 12.58
CA ASN A 181 28.94 -10.15 13.97
C ASN A 181 30.13 -9.22 14.20
N ASP A 182 30.09 -8.46 15.29
CA ASP A 182 31.18 -7.55 15.69
C ASP A 182 31.57 -6.59 14.55
N LEU A 183 30.59 -5.95 13.92
CA LEU A 183 30.84 -5.06 12.80
C LEU A 183 30.88 -3.60 13.25
N ASN A 184 31.71 -2.80 12.58
CA ASN A 184 31.70 -1.35 12.70
C ASN A 184 31.61 -0.75 11.30
N VAL A 185 30.48 -0.12 10.99
CA VAL A 185 30.21 0.50 9.69
C VAL A 185 30.11 2.01 9.91
N GLU A 186 30.98 2.78 9.25
CA GLU A 186 31.06 4.22 9.43
C GLU A 186 30.97 4.97 8.11
N PHE A 187 29.94 5.79 7.97
CA PHE A 187 29.77 6.77 6.90
C PHE A 187 30.33 8.11 7.36
N SER A 188 31.56 8.41 6.94
CA SER A 188 32.36 9.49 7.51
C SER A 188 32.08 10.88 6.92
N ASP A 189 31.35 10.95 5.82
CA ASP A 189 31.10 12.18 5.06
C ASP A 189 29.59 12.49 5.00
N VAL A 190 29.23 13.77 4.97
CA VAL A 190 27.82 14.25 4.99
C VAL A 190 27.08 14.02 3.68
N TYR A 191 27.76 13.51 2.67
CA TYR A 191 27.16 13.09 1.41
C TYR A 191 26.90 11.59 1.35
N CYS A 192 27.16 10.86 2.45
CA CYS A 192 27.00 9.43 2.52
C CYS A 192 25.74 9.05 3.31
N PHE A 193 24.97 8.08 2.79
CA PHE A 193 23.87 7.37 3.46
C PHE A 193 22.90 8.26 4.26
N GLY A 194 21.86 8.74 3.58
CA GLY A 194 20.76 9.48 4.18
C GLY A 194 21.10 10.85 4.75
N ALA A 195 22.34 11.32 4.58
CA ALA A 195 22.84 12.59 5.10
C ALA A 195 22.45 13.85 4.29
N ILE A 196 21.71 13.70 3.17
CA ILE A 196 21.11 14.81 2.38
C ILE A 196 19.59 14.55 2.36
N ASP A 197 18.68 15.36 2.93
CA ASP A 197 18.29 16.72 2.49
C ASP A 197 17.34 17.43 3.52
N PRO A 198 17.48 18.74 3.80
CA PRO A 198 16.49 19.57 4.53
C PRO A 198 15.19 19.97 3.79
N LYS A 199 15.02 19.64 2.51
CA LYS A 199 13.90 20.03 1.62
C LYS A 199 13.46 18.98 0.58
N LYS A 200 14.13 17.85 0.42
CA LYS A 200 13.67 16.76 -0.46
C LYS A 200 13.03 15.65 0.36
N ASN A 201 11.84 15.25 -0.07
CA ASN A 201 11.11 14.11 0.46
C ASN A 201 12.01 12.86 0.50
N LEU A 202 12.34 12.42 1.72
CA LEU A 202 12.85 11.11 2.13
C LEU A 202 14.02 10.53 1.31
N SER A 203 15.21 10.48 1.91
CA SER A 203 16.24 9.55 1.40
C SER A 203 15.73 8.10 1.58
N ASN A 204 15.71 7.33 0.48
CA ASN A 204 15.36 5.92 0.49
C ASN A 204 16.57 5.03 0.83
N ASP A 205 17.57 5.61 1.49
CA ASP A 205 18.80 4.92 1.84
C ASP A 205 18.51 3.92 2.97
N ARG A 206 18.95 2.68 2.80
CA ARG A 206 18.64 1.54 3.69
C ARG A 206 19.83 0.61 3.85
N ILE A 207 20.10 0.21 5.08
CA ILE A 207 20.93 -0.96 5.37
C ILE A 207 19.98 -2.09 5.74
N TYR A 208 19.80 -3.04 4.84
CA TYR A 208 19.07 -4.27 5.13
C TYR A 208 20.00 -5.23 5.87
N HIS A 209 19.51 -5.84 6.94
CA HIS A 209 20.29 -6.83 7.66
C HIS A 209 19.46 -7.97 8.24
N ALA A 210 20.03 -9.17 8.22
CA ALA A 210 19.45 -10.37 8.83
C ALA A 210 20.55 -11.19 9.51
N GLY A 211 20.29 -11.76 10.69
CA GLY A 211 21.32 -12.56 11.38
C GLY A 211 22.51 -11.75 11.90
N VAL A 212 22.36 -10.43 12.13
CA VAL A 212 23.45 -9.54 12.55
C VAL A 212 23.42 -9.28 14.05
N THR A 213 24.58 -9.39 14.71
CA THR A 213 24.74 -9.15 16.15
C THR A 213 25.94 -8.24 16.43
N ASN A 214 25.86 -7.43 17.49
CA ASN A 214 26.91 -6.49 17.89
C ASN A 214 27.50 -5.65 16.73
N MET A 215 26.64 -5.04 15.91
CA MET A 215 27.05 -4.08 14.88
C MET A 215 26.94 -2.65 15.41
N THR A 216 27.96 -1.82 15.19
CA THR A 216 27.89 -0.37 15.39
C THR A 216 27.79 0.32 14.04
N LEU A 217 26.76 1.12 13.84
CA LEU A 217 26.56 1.93 12.66
C LEU A 217 26.72 3.41 13.02
N GLY A 218 27.65 4.11 12.35
CA GLY A 218 27.87 5.53 12.51
C GLY A 218 27.64 6.29 11.20
N VAL A 219 26.91 7.41 11.26
CA VAL A 219 26.66 8.28 10.11
C VAL A 219 26.96 9.73 10.51
N ARG A 220 27.65 10.47 9.64
CA ARG A 220 27.83 11.91 9.81
C ARG A 220 26.70 12.66 9.09
N VAL A 221 25.93 13.44 9.84
CA VAL A 221 24.79 14.23 9.32
C VAL A 221 25.06 15.73 9.45
N PRO A 222 24.59 16.56 8.49
CA PRO A 222 24.64 18.01 8.60
C PRO A 222 23.58 18.54 9.59
N LEU A 223 23.91 19.62 10.28
CA LEU A 223 23.00 20.36 11.17
C LEU A 223 22.57 21.68 10.54
N SER A 224 21.46 22.26 11.03
CA SER A 224 20.87 23.50 10.50
C SER A 224 21.78 24.72 10.62
N ASP A 225 22.74 24.70 11.55
CA ASP A 225 23.74 25.75 11.74
C ASP A 225 24.98 25.60 10.81
N GLY A 226 24.97 24.61 9.91
CA GLY A 226 26.07 24.31 9.00
C GLY A 226 27.18 23.45 9.61
N SER A 227 27.08 23.08 10.89
CA SER A 227 27.98 22.11 11.52
C SER A 227 27.59 20.66 11.17
N THR A 228 28.37 19.69 11.63
CA THR A 228 28.10 18.26 11.40
C THR A 228 28.11 17.50 12.71
N ARG A 229 27.26 16.48 12.82
CA ARG A 229 27.17 15.60 14.00
C ARG A 229 27.31 14.15 13.57
N LYS A 230 28.00 13.35 14.37
CA LYS A 230 27.96 11.88 14.24
C LYS A 230 26.75 11.36 15.02
N ILE A 231 25.90 10.61 14.34
CA ILE A 231 24.84 9.81 14.94
C ILE A 231 25.28 8.34 14.89
N GLU A 232 25.01 7.60 15.95
CA GLU A 232 25.43 6.20 16.08
C GLU A 232 24.27 5.37 16.59
N ARG A 233 24.21 4.11 16.11
CA ARG A 233 23.28 3.10 16.60
C ARG A 233 24.01 1.77 16.75
N LYS A 234 23.75 1.10 17.87
CA LYS A 234 24.04 -0.32 18.03
C LYS A 234 22.89 -1.12 17.43
N VAL A 235 23.23 -2.05 16.57
CA VAL A 235 22.31 -2.96 15.89
C VAL A 235 22.62 -4.36 16.37
N ASP A 236 21.62 -4.99 16.96
CA ASP A 236 21.68 -6.37 17.42
C ASP A 236 20.31 -7.00 17.21
N MET A 237 20.25 -8.04 16.39
CA MET A 237 18.96 -8.61 16.01
C MET A 237 18.10 -9.07 17.20
N ILE A 238 18.72 -9.50 18.31
CA ILE A 238 17.97 -9.96 19.48
C ILE A 238 17.38 -8.76 20.22
N GLU A 239 18.19 -7.72 20.43
CA GLU A 239 17.75 -6.48 21.08
C GLU A 239 16.73 -5.72 20.21
N ASP A 240 16.89 -5.77 18.89
CA ASP A 240 15.99 -5.19 17.90
C ASP A 240 14.69 -6.00 17.70
N GLY A 241 14.50 -7.10 18.44
CA GLY A 241 13.21 -7.80 18.56
C GLY A 241 13.06 -9.10 17.77
N ALA A 242 14.15 -9.74 17.34
CA ALA A 242 14.09 -11.11 16.82
C ALA A 242 13.79 -12.10 17.96
N ILE A 243 12.54 -12.56 18.04
CA ILE A 243 12.10 -13.54 19.05
C ILE A 243 12.50 -14.95 18.58
N LYS A 244 13.20 -15.69 19.45
CA LYS A 244 13.53 -17.09 19.22
C LYS A 244 12.29 -17.96 19.44
N VAL A 245 11.43 -18.09 18.43
CA VAL A 245 10.27 -19.01 18.47
C VAL A 245 10.76 -20.41 18.11
N ALA A 246 10.32 -21.43 18.85
CA ALA A 246 10.86 -22.80 18.78
C ALA A 246 10.79 -23.48 17.39
N GLU A 247 10.07 -22.90 16.42
CA GLU A 247 9.84 -23.45 15.08
C GLU A 247 10.27 -22.50 13.93
N GLN A 248 10.74 -21.28 14.21
CA GLN A 248 11.26 -20.35 13.20
C GLN A 248 12.76 -20.15 13.39
N SER A 249 13.52 -20.25 12.31
CA SER A 249 14.95 -19.94 12.39
C SER A 249 15.13 -18.44 12.57
N VAL A 250 16.10 -18.06 13.39
CA VAL A 250 16.44 -16.66 13.69
C VAL A 250 16.84 -15.90 12.40
N GLU A 251 17.13 -16.63 11.32
CA GLU A 251 17.46 -16.12 9.98
C GLU A 251 16.25 -15.58 9.19
N GLU A 252 15.01 -15.80 9.63
CA GLU A 252 13.80 -15.32 8.92
C GLU A 252 13.46 -13.84 9.20
N PHE A 253 14.15 -13.21 10.16
CA PHE A 253 13.91 -11.81 10.52
C PHE A 253 14.85 -10.88 9.75
N GLN A 254 14.28 -10.14 8.79
CA GLN A 254 14.97 -9.06 8.10
C GLN A 254 14.60 -7.71 8.72
N PHE A 255 15.61 -6.88 8.91
CA PHE A 255 15.50 -5.53 9.44
C PHE A 255 16.07 -4.53 8.43
N ALA A 256 15.67 -3.27 8.57
CA ALA A 256 16.23 -2.16 7.83
C ALA A 256 16.63 -1.06 8.81
N THR A 257 17.87 -0.61 8.69
CA THR A 257 18.36 0.57 9.42
C THR A 257 18.49 1.75 8.47
N TYR A 258 18.02 2.93 8.90
CA TYR A 258 18.03 4.16 8.10
C TYR A 258 18.08 5.42 8.96
N VAL A 259 18.39 6.54 8.33
CA VAL A 259 18.36 7.86 8.99
C VAL A 259 16.91 8.37 9.01
N SER A 260 16.35 8.52 10.20
CA SER A 260 15.08 9.21 10.43
C SER A 260 15.34 10.70 10.68
N TRP A 261 14.66 11.55 9.93
CA TRP A 261 14.72 13.01 10.05
C TRP A 261 13.51 13.51 10.85
N ASN A 262 13.44 13.14 12.13
CA ASN A 262 12.41 13.64 13.05
C ASN A 262 12.57 15.15 13.29
N LYS A 263 11.48 15.83 13.70
CA LYS A 263 11.45 17.31 13.87
C LYS A 263 12.47 17.84 14.89
N ASP A 264 12.87 17.02 15.86
CA ASP A 264 13.73 17.45 16.97
C ASP A 264 15.24 17.20 16.70
N ALA A 265 15.60 16.06 16.11
CA ALA A 265 16.98 15.73 15.69
C ALA A 265 17.00 14.50 14.76
N PRO A 266 17.98 14.40 13.84
CA PRO A 266 18.19 13.19 13.05
C PRO A 266 18.74 12.05 13.92
N GLU A 267 18.26 10.83 13.68
CA GLU A 267 18.69 9.63 14.38
C GLU A 267 18.71 8.40 13.46
N LEU A 268 19.42 7.35 13.88
CA LEU A 268 19.41 6.05 13.21
C LEU A 268 18.31 5.17 13.83
N VAL A 269 17.40 4.69 12.98
CA VAL A 269 16.29 3.83 13.37
C VAL A 269 16.45 2.48 12.69
N THR A 270 16.24 1.40 13.44
CA THR A 270 16.14 0.04 12.91
C THR A 270 14.71 -0.43 13.08
N GLU A 271 14.10 -0.88 11.98
CA GLU A 271 12.74 -1.41 11.98
C GLU A 271 12.73 -2.80 11.34
N ARG A 272 11.78 -3.63 11.79
CA ARG A 272 11.49 -4.89 11.12
C ARG A 272 10.91 -4.63 9.74
N VAL A 273 11.37 -5.42 8.77
CA VAL A 273 10.92 -5.35 7.39
C VAL A 273 9.97 -6.50 7.10
N HIS A 274 8.89 -6.18 6.40
CA HIS A 274 7.88 -7.11 5.95
C HIS A 274 7.88 -7.16 4.42
N ARG A 275 7.85 -8.37 3.87
CA ARG A 275 7.76 -8.57 2.43
C ARG A 275 6.30 -8.67 2.01
N ILE A 276 5.86 -7.78 1.13
CA ILE A 276 4.53 -7.83 0.52
C ILE A 276 4.73 -7.89 -1.01
N GLY A 277 4.44 -9.06 -1.59
CA GLY A 277 4.76 -9.34 -2.98
C GLY A 277 6.27 -9.28 -3.24
N THR A 278 6.70 -8.43 -4.17
CA THR A 278 8.12 -8.23 -4.53
C THR A 278 8.79 -7.09 -3.76
N ARG A 279 8.05 -6.34 -2.93
CA ARG A 279 8.55 -5.15 -2.22
C ARG A 279 8.72 -5.43 -0.73
N LEU A 280 9.71 -4.75 -0.17
CA LEU A 280 9.99 -4.69 1.26
C LEU A 280 9.41 -3.40 1.82
N PHE A 281 8.77 -3.49 2.99
CA PHE A 281 8.21 -2.36 3.72
C PHE A 281 8.63 -2.42 5.17
N THR A 282 8.98 -1.28 5.75
CA THR A 282 9.12 -1.20 7.20
C THR A 282 7.75 -1.17 7.88
N GLN A 283 7.67 -1.45 9.18
CA GLN A 283 6.39 -1.37 9.91
C GLN A 283 5.76 0.03 9.81
N SER A 284 6.56 1.08 9.99
CA SER A 284 6.09 2.47 9.86
C SER A 284 5.58 2.79 8.44
N GLU A 285 6.18 2.21 7.40
CA GLU A 285 5.70 2.36 6.02
C GLU A 285 4.38 1.62 5.77
N LEU A 286 4.15 0.50 6.44
CA LEU A 286 2.87 -0.22 6.38
C LEU A 286 1.78 0.53 7.14
N ASP A 287 2.08 1.01 8.33
CA ASP A 287 1.14 1.75 9.17
C ASP A 287 0.69 3.03 8.46
N ARG A 288 1.62 3.80 7.86
CA ARG A 288 1.29 4.98 7.05
C ARG A 288 0.40 4.63 5.86
N LYS A 289 0.64 3.51 5.20
CA LYS A 289 -0.22 3.05 4.09
C LYS A 289 -1.60 2.61 4.55
N MET A 290 -1.71 2.02 5.74
CA MET A 290 -3.00 1.68 6.33
C MET A 290 -3.77 2.94 6.71
N GLU A 291 -3.10 3.95 7.28
CA GLU A 291 -3.67 5.26 7.59
C GLU A 291 -4.12 6.00 6.31
N GLU A 292 -3.27 6.08 5.28
CA GLU A 292 -3.59 6.67 3.97
C GLU A 292 -4.81 6.00 3.31
N ASN A 293 -4.93 4.67 3.42
CA ASN A 293 -6.09 3.93 2.89
C ASN A 293 -7.37 4.16 3.71
N ASN A 294 -7.28 4.32 5.03
CA ASN A 294 -8.42 4.60 5.89
C ASN A 294 -8.94 6.03 5.68
N GLU A 295 -8.05 7.01 5.53
CA GLU A 295 -8.42 8.41 5.29
C GLU A 295 -9.13 8.57 3.94
N TYR A 296 -8.65 7.89 2.89
CA TYR A 296 -9.30 7.87 1.58
C TYR A 296 -10.72 7.27 1.63
N ASP A 297 -10.92 6.18 2.38
CA ASP A 297 -12.24 5.54 2.53
C ASP A 297 -13.20 6.40 3.37
N ILE A 298 -12.69 7.15 4.35
CA ILE A 298 -13.48 8.13 5.12
C ILE A 298 -13.88 9.32 4.24
N GLU A 299 -12.96 9.89 3.48
CA GLU A 299 -13.25 11.02 2.57
C GLU A 299 -14.27 10.63 1.50
N LEU A 300 -14.16 9.43 0.91
CA LEU A 300 -15.13 8.91 -0.06
C LEU A 300 -16.52 8.73 0.54
N LYS A 301 -16.62 8.13 1.73
CA LYS A 301 -17.90 7.96 2.43
C LYS A 301 -18.52 9.31 2.81
N MET A 302 -17.70 10.27 3.25
CA MET A 302 -18.14 11.61 3.58
C MET A 302 -18.62 12.37 2.34
N HIS A 303 -17.92 12.25 1.21
CA HIS A 303 -18.33 12.84 -0.06
C HIS A 303 -19.62 12.22 -0.61
N GLU A 304 -19.76 10.89 -0.55
CA GLU A 304 -20.99 10.19 -0.97
C GLU A 304 -22.19 10.60 -0.10
N PHE A 305 -21.97 10.79 1.20
CA PHE A 305 -22.97 11.30 2.13
C PHE A 305 -23.39 12.74 1.78
N GLU A 306 -22.44 13.65 1.53
CA GLU A 306 -22.72 15.03 1.12
C GLU A 306 -23.51 15.11 -0.20
N LEU A 307 -23.16 14.28 -1.18
CA LEU A 307 -23.90 14.15 -2.44
C LEU A 307 -25.35 13.76 -2.20
N LYS A 308 -25.59 12.72 -1.38
CA LYS A 308 -26.94 12.26 -1.04
C LYS A 308 -27.75 13.33 -0.31
N VAL A 309 -27.14 14.07 0.61
CA VAL A 309 -27.77 15.21 1.30
C VAL A 309 -28.17 16.31 0.30
N LYS A 310 -27.27 16.65 -0.62
CA LYS A 310 -27.52 17.65 -1.66
C LYS A 310 -28.67 17.26 -2.57
N GLU A 311 -28.73 15.99 -2.99
CA GLU A 311 -29.83 15.48 -3.81
C GLU A 311 -31.18 15.53 -3.08
N CYS A 312 -31.22 15.23 -1.78
CA CYS A 312 -32.44 15.36 -0.98
C CYS A 312 -32.95 16.81 -0.97
N GLU A 313 -32.05 17.78 -0.82
CA GLU A 313 -32.36 19.21 -0.82
C GLU A 313 -32.82 19.71 -2.19
N THR A 314 -32.22 19.20 -3.27
CA THR A 314 -32.65 19.47 -4.65
C THR A 314 -34.08 19.00 -4.87
N HIS A 315 -34.40 17.74 -4.59
CA HIS A 315 -35.76 17.21 -4.79
C HIS A 315 -36.79 17.90 -3.89
N LYS A 316 -36.42 18.26 -2.65
CA LYS A 316 -37.29 19.08 -1.80
C LYS A 316 -37.60 20.44 -2.46
N SER A 317 -36.61 21.07 -3.07
CA SER A 317 -36.76 22.37 -3.73
C SER A 317 -37.62 22.27 -4.99
N GLU A 318 -37.40 21.25 -5.82
CA GLU A 318 -38.25 20.94 -6.99
C GLU A 318 -39.70 20.69 -6.56
N GLY A 319 -39.91 19.93 -5.48
CA GLY A 319 -41.24 19.72 -4.91
C GLY A 319 -41.91 21.02 -4.44
N ASN A 320 -41.14 21.94 -3.85
CA ASN A 320 -41.65 23.26 -3.43
C ASN A 320 -42.04 24.12 -4.63
N GLU A 321 -41.26 24.08 -5.71
CA GLU A 321 -41.55 24.81 -6.95
C GLU A 321 -42.85 24.32 -7.59
N GLU A 322 -42.99 23.01 -7.75
CA GLU A 322 -44.23 22.41 -8.29
C GLU A 322 -45.44 22.68 -7.39
N PHE A 323 -45.24 22.72 -6.07
CA PHE A 323 -46.30 23.10 -5.14
C PHE A 323 -46.78 24.54 -5.37
N ILE A 324 -45.86 25.48 -5.59
CA ILE A 324 -46.18 26.89 -5.89
C ILE A 324 -46.92 27.00 -7.23
N ASN A 325 -46.51 26.20 -8.22
CA ASN A 325 -47.17 26.12 -9.53
C ASN A 325 -48.55 25.44 -9.49
N GLY A 326 -48.94 24.87 -8.35
CA GLY A 326 -50.22 24.15 -8.18
C GLY A 326 -50.21 22.72 -8.73
N ASN A 327 -49.06 22.22 -9.17
CA ASN A 327 -48.87 20.87 -9.70
C ASN A 327 -48.68 19.86 -8.57
N TYR A 328 -49.70 19.67 -7.75
CA TYR A 328 -49.59 18.90 -6.50
C TYR A 328 -49.18 17.43 -6.70
N ALA A 329 -49.57 16.80 -7.81
CA ALA A 329 -49.17 15.42 -8.11
C ALA A 329 -47.65 15.31 -8.39
N GLN A 330 -47.09 16.28 -9.13
CA GLN A 330 -45.66 16.33 -9.41
C GLN A 330 -44.86 16.67 -8.14
N ALA A 331 -45.38 17.60 -7.33
CA ALA A 331 -44.79 17.92 -6.03
C ALA A 331 -44.71 16.68 -5.12
N VAL A 332 -45.76 15.84 -5.09
CA VAL A 332 -45.75 14.56 -4.35
C VAL A 332 -44.61 13.65 -4.81
N LEU A 333 -44.35 13.55 -6.11
CA LEU A 333 -43.26 12.73 -6.64
C LEU A 333 -41.90 13.21 -6.13
N PHE A 334 -41.62 14.51 -6.27
CA PHE A 334 -40.35 15.09 -5.82
C PHE A 334 -40.15 14.98 -4.30
N TYR A 335 -41.18 15.23 -3.50
CA TYR A 335 -41.07 15.01 -2.05
C TYR A 335 -40.86 13.53 -1.71
N SER A 336 -41.44 12.60 -2.47
CA SER A 336 -41.21 11.16 -2.26
C SER A 336 -39.76 10.79 -2.55
N MET A 337 -39.19 11.28 -3.66
CA MET A 337 -37.77 11.10 -3.98
C MET A 337 -36.86 11.64 -2.87
N ALA A 338 -37.17 12.82 -2.32
CA ALA A 338 -36.43 13.38 -1.19
C ALA A 338 -36.53 12.51 0.07
N ILE A 339 -37.72 11.99 0.38
CA ILE A 339 -37.95 11.11 1.53
C ILE A 339 -37.18 9.79 1.36
N ASP A 340 -37.30 9.14 0.22
CA ASP A 340 -36.66 7.85 -0.05
C ASP A 340 -35.14 7.95 0.02
N LYS A 341 -34.54 8.97 -0.64
CA LYS A 341 -33.10 9.20 -0.55
C LYS A 341 -32.66 9.47 0.89
N SER A 342 -33.44 10.28 1.61
CA SER A 342 -33.12 10.56 3.00
C SER A 342 -33.18 9.29 3.86
N SER A 343 -34.07 8.32 3.57
CA SER A 343 -34.22 7.08 4.35
C SER A 343 -33.00 6.16 4.28
N THR A 344 -32.20 6.27 3.21
CA THR A 344 -30.94 5.54 3.03
C THR A 344 -29.77 6.10 3.84
N LEU A 345 -29.92 7.33 4.37
CA LEU A 345 -28.97 7.93 5.30
C LEU A 345 -29.22 7.38 6.70
N LYS A 346 -28.52 6.30 7.07
CA LYS A 346 -28.39 5.83 8.45
C LYS A 346 -27.10 6.43 9.02
N ASP A 347 -27.22 7.35 9.96
CA ASP A 347 -26.07 7.77 10.75
C ASP A 347 -26.51 8.07 12.19
N ASP A 348 -25.64 7.71 13.13
CA ASP A 348 -25.85 7.82 14.58
C ASP A 348 -25.68 9.27 15.07
N ASN A 349 -25.23 10.17 14.19
CA ASN A 349 -25.11 11.60 14.41
C ASN A 349 -26.09 12.38 13.53
N GLU A 350 -26.83 13.31 14.15
CA GLU A 350 -27.91 14.12 13.59
C GLU A 350 -27.56 14.91 12.30
N SER A 351 -27.58 14.22 11.16
CA SER A 351 -27.40 14.83 9.85
C SER A 351 -28.47 15.87 9.52
N LYS A 352 -28.08 16.94 8.81
CA LYS A 352 -29.00 17.96 8.25
C LYS A 352 -30.11 17.35 7.37
N ALA A 353 -29.86 16.23 6.68
CA ALA A 353 -30.90 15.58 5.86
C ALA A 353 -32.04 14.98 6.71
N PHE A 354 -31.74 14.45 7.90
CA PHE A 354 -32.77 14.05 8.85
C PHE A 354 -33.61 15.26 9.30
N LYS A 355 -32.95 16.42 9.49
CA LYS A 355 -33.64 17.69 9.81
C LYS A 355 -34.57 18.19 8.71
N SER A 356 -34.41 17.80 7.45
CA SER A 356 -35.35 18.18 6.38
C SER A 356 -36.45 17.15 6.10
N ARG A 357 -36.30 15.90 6.56
CA ARG A 357 -37.24 14.81 6.22
C ARG A 357 -38.66 15.09 6.69
N HIS A 358 -38.83 15.57 7.93
CA HIS A 358 -40.13 15.93 8.47
C HIS A 358 -40.80 17.07 7.67
N ILE A 359 -40.02 17.98 7.09
CA ILE A 359 -40.52 19.06 6.21
C ILE A 359 -41.10 18.47 4.92
N CYS A 360 -40.40 17.53 4.28
CA CYS A 360 -40.89 16.84 3.08
C CYS A 360 -42.20 16.11 3.35
N PHE A 361 -42.31 15.39 4.47
CA PHE A 361 -43.57 14.75 4.89
C PHE A 361 -44.70 15.77 5.08
N ALA A 362 -44.45 16.89 5.77
CA ALA A 362 -45.47 17.92 5.96
C ALA A 362 -45.92 18.57 4.64
N ASN A 363 -44.99 18.78 3.70
CA ASN A 363 -45.30 19.35 2.39
C ASN A 363 -46.04 18.35 1.50
N ARG A 364 -45.64 17.07 1.48
CA ARG A 364 -46.34 16.01 0.77
C ARG A 364 -47.74 15.77 1.32
N SER A 365 -47.91 15.83 2.65
CA SER A 365 -49.21 15.85 3.31
C SER A 365 -50.08 17.02 2.82
N ALA A 366 -49.51 18.22 2.67
CA ALA A 366 -50.22 19.37 2.12
C ALA A 366 -50.70 19.13 0.69
N CYS A 367 -49.87 18.50 -0.15
CA CYS A 367 -50.24 18.12 -1.51
C CYS A 367 -51.39 17.11 -1.52
N PHE A 368 -51.33 16.09 -0.67
CA PHE A 368 -52.40 15.11 -0.54
C PHE A 368 -53.72 15.73 -0.06
N LEU A 369 -53.70 16.70 0.85
CA LEU A 369 -54.89 17.47 1.22
C LEU A 369 -55.49 18.22 0.03
N LYS A 370 -54.64 18.82 -0.83
CA LYS A 370 -55.08 19.53 -2.03
C LYS A 370 -55.66 18.59 -3.09
N LEU A 371 -55.16 17.36 -3.15
CA LEU A 371 -55.63 16.30 -4.06
C LEU A 371 -56.84 15.53 -3.51
N GLY A 372 -57.26 15.76 -2.26
CA GLY A 372 -58.36 15.03 -1.63
C GLY A 372 -57.99 13.65 -1.07
N HIS A 373 -56.70 13.30 -1.03
CA HIS A 373 -56.22 12.03 -0.49
C HIS A 373 -55.97 12.13 1.03
N HIS A 374 -57.05 12.23 1.80
CA HIS A 374 -56.99 12.59 3.22
C HIS A 374 -56.27 11.55 4.10
N GLU A 375 -56.41 10.25 3.81
CA GLU A 375 -55.73 9.17 4.53
C GLU A 375 -54.21 9.23 4.34
N LYS A 376 -53.75 9.47 3.10
CA LYS A 376 -52.32 9.64 2.80
C LYS A 376 -51.77 10.90 3.44
N ALA A 377 -52.57 11.98 3.45
CA ALA A 377 -52.20 13.21 4.13
C ALA A 377 -52.03 13.01 5.65
N LEU A 378 -52.91 12.22 6.27
CA LEU A 378 -52.80 11.88 7.68
C LEU A 378 -51.54 11.06 7.96
N ALA A 379 -51.29 10.00 7.20
CA ALA A 379 -50.11 9.15 7.37
C ALA A 379 -48.79 9.94 7.26
N ASP A 380 -48.70 10.84 6.28
CA ASP A 380 -47.53 11.73 6.13
C ASP A 380 -47.42 12.73 7.29
N ALA A 381 -48.54 13.29 7.75
CA ALA A 381 -48.52 14.23 8.88
C ALA A 381 -48.14 13.52 10.20
N GLU A 382 -48.54 12.27 10.38
CA GLU A 382 -48.13 11.44 11.52
C GLU A 382 -46.64 11.13 11.47
N SER A 383 -46.12 10.71 10.32
CA SER A 383 -44.68 10.50 10.11
C SER A 383 -43.87 11.78 10.39
N CYS A 384 -44.39 12.93 9.98
CA CYS A 384 -43.79 14.23 10.27
C CYS A 384 -43.70 14.51 11.78
N VAL A 385 -44.80 14.30 12.51
CA VAL A 385 -44.90 14.56 13.95
C VAL A 385 -44.08 13.54 14.76
N GLU A 386 -43.97 12.30 14.28
CA GLU A 386 -43.10 11.30 14.89
C GLU A 386 -41.61 11.71 14.82
N ILE A 387 -41.18 12.25 13.67
CA ILE A 387 -39.80 12.72 13.48
C ILE A 387 -39.53 14.03 14.22
N CYS A 388 -40.48 14.98 14.20
CA CYS A 388 -40.34 16.28 14.83
C CYS A 388 -41.66 16.71 15.49
N PRO A 389 -41.88 16.31 16.77
CA PRO A 389 -43.15 16.55 17.46
C PRO A 389 -43.51 18.02 17.61
N THR A 390 -42.52 18.90 17.67
CA THR A 390 -42.71 20.35 17.81
C THR A 390 -42.90 21.06 16.46
N TYR A 391 -42.90 20.34 15.33
CA TYR A 391 -43.06 20.96 14.02
C TYR A 391 -44.52 21.35 13.76
N ILE A 392 -44.79 22.64 13.94
CA ILE A 392 -46.13 23.22 13.95
C ILE A 392 -46.89 22.94 12.65
N LYS A 393 -46.20 23.01 11.49
CA LYS A 393 -46.83 22.68 10.21
C LYS A 393 -47.26 21.21 10.16
N GLY A 394 -46.47 20.28 10.71
CA GLY A 394 -46.83 18.86 10.80
C GLY A 394 -48.09 18.63 11.61
N LEU A 395 -48.13 19.16 12.84
CA LEU A 395 -49.31 19.09 13.71
C LEU A 395 -50.55 19.72 13.05
N PHE A 396 -50.37 20.88 12.41
CA PHE A 396 -51.46 21.55 11.70
C PHE A 396 -51.97 20.72 10.52
N ARG A 397 -51.09 20.09 9.73
CA ARG A 397 -51.48 19.18 8.64
C ARG A 397 -52.22 17.95 9.16
N LYS A 398 -51.78 17.37 10.29
CA LYS A 398 -52.46 16.24 10.95
C LYS A 398 -53.88 16.63 11.35
N GLY A 399 -54.04 17.79 12.00
CA GLY A 399 -55.35 18.33 12.36
C GLY A 399 -56.26 18.57 11.15
N LEU A 400 -55.74 19.14 10.07
CA LEU A 400 -56.50 19.36 8.83
C LEU A 400 -56.90 18.06 8.13
N ALA A 401 -56.03 17.04 8.10
CA ALA A 401 -56.36 15.74 7.54
C ALA A 401 -57.48 15.05 8.32
N LEU A 402 -57.38 15.04 9.65
CA LEU A 402 -58.45 14.52 10.52
C LEU A 402 -59.77 15.27 10.33
N HIS A 403 -59.73 16.61 10.25
CA HIS A 403 -60.91 17.42 9.96
C HIS A 403 -61.52 17.08 8.59
N ALA A 404 -60.70 16.92 7.55
CA ALA A 404 -61.17 16.56 6.21
C ALA A 404 -61.84 15.17 6.17
N MET A 405 -61.40 14.25 7.02
CA MET A 405 -62.03 12.93 7.21
C MET A 405 -63.25 12.94 8.13
N GLY A 406 -63.68 14.10 8.65
CA GLY A 406 -64.78 14.19 9.62
C GLY A 406 -64.43 13.73 11.03
N ARG A 407 -63.15 13.45 11.33
CA ARG A 407 -62.66 12.98 12.62
C ARG A 407 -62.39 14.14 13.57
N TYR A 408 -63.40 14.96 13.83
CA TYR A 408 -63.26 16.24 14.55
C TYR A 408 -62.80 16.07 16.00
N ASN A 409 -63.25 15.01 16.70
CA ASN A 409 -62.83 14.71 18.08
C ASN A 409 -61.32 14.45 18.19
N GLU A 410 -60.70 13.93 17.12
CA GLU A 410 -59.26 13.66 17.08
C GLU A 410 -58.47 14.87 16.56
N ALA A 411 -59.07 15.69 15.70
CA ALA A 411 -58.44 16.89 15.16
C ALA A 411 -58.20 17.97 16.24
N LEU A 412 -59.18 18.19 17.12
CA LEU A 412 -59.14 19.23 18.16
C LEU A 412 -57.93 19.15 19.09
N PRO A 413 -57.60 18.00 19.73
CA PRO A 413 -56.45 17.93 20.63
C PRO A 413 -55.13 18.22 19.92
N VAL A 414 -54.95 17.73 18.68
CA VAL A 414 -53.76 17.99 17.86
C VAL A 414 -53.64 19.48 17.50
N LEU A 415 -54.75 20.10 17.09
CA LEU A 415 -54.76 21.53 16.78
C LEU A 415 -54.54 22.38 18.02
N ALA A 416 -55.09 21.99 19.18
CA ALA A 416 -54.86 22.66 20.45
C ALA A 416 -53.38 22.57 20.88
N GLU A 417 -52.72 21.43 20.65
CA GLU A 417 -51.29 21.29 20.87
C GLU A 417 -50.49 22.22 19.96
N SER A 418 -50.81 22.28 18.67
CA SER A 418 -50.15 23.21 17.74
C SER A 418 -50.37 24.68 18.13
N LEU A 419 -51.52 25.02 18.72
CA LEU A 419 -51.83 26.36 19.21
C LEU A 419 -51.04 26.70 20.49
N LYS A 420 -50.74 25.72 21.36
CA LYS A 420 -49.87 25.96 22.51
C LYS A 420 -48.46 26.38 22.08
N ILE A 421 -47.97 25.81 20.99
CA ILE A 421 -46.65 26.15 20.43
C ILE A 421 -46.70 27.53 19.73
N GLU A 422 -47.76 27.81 18.97
CA GLU A 422 -47.97 29.11 18.30
C GLU A 422 -49.31 29.79 18.68
N PRO A 423 -49.42 30.42 19.86
CA PRO A 423 -50.71 30.94 20.38
C PRO A 423 -51.34 32.07 19.56
N LYS A 424 -50.56 32.70 18.68
CA LYS A 424 -50.99 33.82 17.84
C LYS A 424 -51.35 33.38 16.41
N ASN A 425 -51.21 32.10 16.07
CA ASN A 425 -51.47 31.62 14.71
C ASN A 425 -52.98 31.59 14.41
N LYS A 426 -53.42 32.48 13.51
CA LYS A 426 -54.82 32.65 13.15
C LYS A 426 -55.38 31.42 12.42
N GLN A 427 -54.58 30.72 11.62
CA GLN A 427 -55.03 29.56 10.84
C GLN A 427 -55.38 28.39 11.77
N ILE A 428 -54.57 28.16 12.80
CA ILE A 428 -54.83 27.13 13.81
C ILE A 428 -56.12 27.45 14.58
N LYS A 429 -56.30 28.71 15.03
CA LYS A 429 -57.54 29.14 15.71
C LYS A 429 -58.78 28.93 14.84
N GLN A 430 -58.70 29.30 13.57
CA GLN A 430 -59.78 29.08 12.61
C GLN A 430 -60.08 27.59 12.41
N ALA A 431 -59.05 26.75 12.27
CA ALA A 431 -59.23 25.31 12.13
C ALA A 431 -59.91 24.69 13.36
N ILE A 432 -59.56 25.13 14.57
CA ILE A 432 -60.23 24.73 15.81
C ILE A 432 -61.70 25.14 15.79
N GLN A 433 -61.99 26.40 15.49
CA GLN A 433 -63.37 26.90 15.40
C GLN A 433 -64.20 26.11 14.37
N PHE A 434 -63.63 25.79 13.21
CA PHE A 434 -64.31 24.96 12.22
C PHE A 434 -64.60 23.55 12.72
N CYS A 435 -63.64 22.92 13.41
CA CYS A 435 -63.86 21.62 14.04
C CYS A 435 -64.99 21.71 15.08
N GLU A 436 -64.98 22.71 15.97
CA GLU A 436 -65.99 22.90 17.01
C GLU A 436 -67.39 23.08 16.43
N VAL A 437 -67.54 23.96 15.44
CA VAL A 437 -68.82 24.21 14.77
C VAL A 437 -69.36 22.94 14.11
N LYS A 438 -68.50 22.17 13.43
CA LYS A 438 -68.90 20.90 12.79
C LYS A 438 -69.34 19.86 13.82
N LEU A 439 -68.61 19.75 14.92
CA LEU A 439 -68.92 18.83 16.01
C LEU A 439 -70.26 19.18 16.67
N GLU A 440 -70.53 20.47 16.86
CA GLU A 440 -71.82 20.92 17.39
C GLU A 440 -72.97 20.70 16.41
N MET A 441 -72.76 20.91 15.11
CA MET A 441 -73.74 20.53 14.09
C MET A 441 -74.05 19.03 14.12
N GLU A 442 -73.05 18.17 14.27
CA GLU A 442 -73.24 16.72 14.39
C GLU A 442 -73.99 16.34 15.67
N ARG A 443 -73.67 16.97 16.81
CA ARG A 443 -74.40 16.76 18.08
C ARG A 443 -75.86 17.17 17.94
N ARG A 444 -76.15 18.33 17.35
CA ARG A 444 -77.53 18.80 17.11
C ARG A 444 -78.30 17.86 16.20
N LYS A 445 -77.67 17.34 15.14
CA LYS A 445 -78.29 16.32 14.27
C LYS A 445 -78.62 15.03 15.04
N ARG A 446 -77.74 14.58 15.93
CA ARG A 446 -77.97 13.38 16.76
C ARG A 446 -79.04 13.57 17.84
N MET A 447 -79.31 14.79 18.28
CA MET A 447 -80.37 15.10 19.26
C MET A 447 -81.75 15.34 18.62
N ASN A 448 -81.80 15.59 17.30
CA ASN A 448 -83.03 15.83 16.54
C ASN A 448 -83.52 14.60 15.74
N ILE A 449 -82.95 13.43 16.02
CA ILE A 449 -83.39 12.09 15.61
C ILE A 449 -83.80 11.38 16.88
#